data_AF-A0A328ZJ05-F1
#
_entry.id   AF-A0A328ZJ05-F1
#
_cell.length_a   1.000
_cell.length_b   1.000
_cell.length_c   1.000
_cell.angle_alpha   90.00
_cell.angle_beta   90.00
_cell.angle_gamma   90.00
#
_symmetry.space_group_name_H-M   'P 1'
#
loop_
_entity.id
_entity.type
_entity.pdbx_description
1 polymer ?
#
loop_
_entity_poly.entity_id
_entity_poly.type
_entity_poly.pdbx_seq_one_letter_code
_entity_poly.pdbx_strand_id
1 'polypeptide(L)'
;MIHYRAWVAATLLFLSKTAFAQAVTLDCGATNENMTVRYFTDRESKQARAHAVDLWSLLRPKQCPDNGPCYVTALLSRKLSCHKAHGVFTYHLKPVVFNANLQGQCGARITGEVTIFFNGKKILPATEFENPASCFNGTEEPEISAITIRPDGSQPVIQRAQAR
;
A
#
# COMPACT_ATOMS: atom_id res chain seq x y z
N MET A 1 35.87 2.75 -49.06
CA MET A 1 35.01 1.81 -48.31
C MET A 1 35.14 2.16 -46.83
N ILE A 2 34.16 2.86 -46.26
CA ILE A 2 34.21 3.41 -44.90
C ILE A 2 33.21 2.64 -44.05
N HIS A 3 33.69 1.86 -43.09
CA HIS A 3 32.86 1.13 -42.14
C HIS A 3 32.40 2.07 -41.01
N TYR A 4 31.14 2.50 -41.05
CA TYR A 4 30.49 3.13 -39.91
C TYR A 4 30.12 2.05 -38.88
N ARG A 5 30.87 1.99 -37.78
CA ARG A 5 30.47 1.27 -36.57
C ARG A 5 29.42 2.09 -35.84
N ALA A 6 28.15 1.72 -36.00
CA ALA A 6 27.07 2.26 -35.20
C ALA A 6 27.24 1.77 -33.75
N TRP A 7 27.68 2.68 -32.88
CA TRP A 7 27.60 2.49 -31.44
C TRP A 7 26.12 2.60 -31.04
N VAL A 8 25.46 1.45 -30.88
CA VAL A 8 24.17 1.39 -30.19
C VAL A 8 24.45 1.68 -28.73
N ALA A 9 24.30 2.94 -28.35
CA ALA A 9 24.28 3.35 -26.95
C ALA A 9 23.09 2.64 -26.30
N ALA A 10 23.37 1.58 -25.56
CA ALA A 10 22.40 0.92 -24.70
C ALA A 10 21.97 1.96 -23.66
N THR A 11 20.87 2.64 -23.92
CA THR A 11 20.18 3.49 -22.96
C THR A 11 19.75 2.58 -21.82
N LEU A 12 20.58 2.51 -20.78
CA LEU A 12 20.20 2.02 -19.47
C LEU A 12 19.02 2.87 -19.03
N LEU A 13 17.81 2.37 -19.28
CA LEU A 13 16.60 2.84 -18.64
C LEU A 13 16.84 2.69 -17.14
N PHE A 14 17.14 3.83 -16.50
CA PHE A 14 17.02 3.97 -15.06
C PHE A 14 15.56 3.69 -14.74
N LEU A 15 15.26 2.43 -14.43
CA LEU A 15 14.06 2.05 -13.71
C LEU A 15 14.08 2.90 -12.45
N SER A 16 13.24 3.95 -12.45
CA SER A 16 13.01 4.79 -11.30
C SER A 16 12.76 3.88 -10.11
N LYS A 17 13.42 4.18 -8.98
CA LYS A 17 13.21 3.47 -7.72
C LYS A 17 11.79 3.74 -7.27
N THR A 18 10.86 2.95 -7.77
CA THR A 18 9.48 3.04 -7.35
C THR A 18 9.40 2.43 -5.96
N ALA A 19 9.50 3.27 -4.94
CA ALA A 19 9.14 2.91 -3.58
C ALA A 19 7.62 2.72 -3.57
N PHE A 20 7.15 1.51 -3.85
CA PHE A 20 5.74 1.17 -3.73
C PHE A 20 5.59 0.23 -2.55
N ALA A 21 4.99 0.72 -1.49
CA ALA A 21 4.67 -0.07 -0.32
C ALA A 21 3.62 -1.12 -0.67
N GLN A 22 3.88 -2.36 -0.25
CA GLN A 22 3.10 -3.52 -0.67
C GLN A 22 2.44 -4.23 0.50
N ALA A 23 2.77 -3.87 1.74
CA ALA A 23 2.40 -4.69 2.88
C ALA A 23 1.79 -3.85 4.00
N VAL A 24 0.67 -4.34 4.52
CA VAL A 24 0.02 -3.78 5.71
C VAL A 24 0.00 -4.85 6.79
N THR A 25 0.47 -4.52 7.99
CA THR A 25 0.28 -5.41 9.15
C THR A 25 -0.76 -4.83 10.09
N LEU A 26 -1.43 -5.73 10.80
CA LEU A 26 -2.12 -5.40 12.03
C LEU A 26 -1.30 -5.93 13.18
N ASP A 27 -0.82 -5.02 14.02
CA ASP A 27 -0.29 -5.35 15.32
C ASP A 27 -1.43 -5.26 16.36
N CYS A 28 -1.79 -6.44 16.85
CA CYS A 28 -2.75 -6.62 17.91
C CYS A 28 -2.12 -6.55 19.30
N GLY A 29 -0.82 -6.35 19.47
CA GLY A 29 -0.07 -6.22 20.72
C GLY A 29 -0.60 -7.06 21.88
N ALA A 30 -0.08 -8.27 22.13
CA ALA A 30 -0.62 -9.16 23.16
C ALA A 30 -0.75 -8.51 24.56
N THR A 31 0.14 -7.57 24.89
CA THR A 31 0.19 -6.87 26.19
C THR A 31 -0.24 -5.42 26.15
N ASN A 32 -0.41 -4.82 24.97
CA ASN A 32 -0.79 -3.43 24.81
C ASN A 32 -2.26 -3.36 24.42
N GLU A 33 -3.07 -2.55 25.10
CA GLU A 33 -4.48 -2.38 24.72
C GLU A 33 -4.69 -1.62 23.39
N ASN A 34 -3.62 -1.01 22.88
CA ASN A 34 -3.64 -0.31 21.61
C ASN A 34 -3.60 -1.29 20.43
N MET A 35 -4.24 -0.88 19.34
CA MET A 35 -4.18 -1.56 18.04
C MET A 35 -3.42 -0.67 17.07
N THR A 36 -2.44 -1.23 16.35
CA THR A 36 -1.65 -0.46 15.38
C THR A 36 -1.73 -1.10 14.01
N VAL A 37 -2.17 -0.32 13.01
CA VAL A 37 -2.00 -0.68 11.60
C VAL A 37 -0.69 -0.08 11.12
N ARG A 38 0.19 -0.88 10.53
CA ARG A 38 1.47 -0.39 9.99
C ARG A 38 1.53 -0.63 8.50
N TYR A 39 2.01 0.38 7.79
CA TYR A 39 2.24 0.36 6.35
C TYR A 39 3.74 0.24 6.09
N PHE A 40 4.13 -0.66 5.18
CA PHE A 40 5.54 -0.93 4.89
C PHE A 40 5.85 -0.74 3.41
N THR A 41 6.89 0.04 3.16
CA THR A 41 7.52 0.18 1.83
C THR A 41 8.12 -1.14 1.36
N ASP A 42 8.34 -1.34 0.05
CA ASP A 42 8.90 -2.59 -0.49
C ASP A 42 10.19 -3.04 0.23
N ARG A 43 11.08 -2.08 0.56
CA ARG A 43 12.32 -2.36 1.31
C ARG A 43 12.07 -2.93 2.71
N GLU A 44 11.08 -2.41 3.41
CA GLU A 44 10.73 -2.82 4.79
C GLU A 44 9.82 -4.05 4.79
N SER A 45 9.03 -4.23 3.73
CA SER A 45 8.05 -5.31 3.58
C SER A 45 8.70 -6.69 3.67
N LYS A 46 9.92 -6.86 3.15
CA LYS A 46 10.65 -8.13 3.15
C LYS A 46 10.96 -8.64 4.56
N GLN A 47 11.07 -7.75 5.54
CA GLN A 47 11.33 -8.11 6.94
C GLN A 47 10.04 -8.31 7.76
N ALA A 48 8.92 -7.71 7.35
CA ALA A 48 7.65 -7.75 8.09
C ALA A 48 6.75 -8.96 7.78
N ARG A 49 7.15 -9.86 6.87
CA ARG A 49 6.24 -10.75 6.09
C ARG A 49 5.41 -11.77 6.87
N ALA A 50 5.80 -12.22 8.07
CA ALA A 50 5.11 -13.35 8.69
C ALA A 50 3.60 -13.11 8.92
N HIS A 51 3.20 -11.85 9.13
CA HIS A 51 1.80 -11.48 9.43
C HIS A 51 1.29 -10.30 8.61
N ALA A 52 2.01 -9.92 7.55
CA ALA A 52 1.61 -8.81 6.69
C ALA A 52 0.66 -9.28 5.58
N VAL A 53 -0.34 -8.45 5.28
CA VAL A 53 -1.17 -8.60 4.09
C VAL A 53 -0.47 -7.90 2.94
N ASP A 54 -0.08 -8.67 1.93
CA ASP A 54 0.40 -8.14 0.65
C ASP A 54 -0.80 -7.56 -0.14
N LEU A 55 -0.76 -6.26 -0.44
CA LEU A 55 -1.79 -5.57 -1.21
C LEU A 55 -1.89 -6.07 -2.65
N TRP A 56 -0.80 -6.58 -3.22
CA TRP A 56 -0.84 -7.21 -4.55
C TRP A 56 -1.62 -8.51 -4.54
N SER A 57 -1.61 -9.23 -3.41
CA SER A 57 -2.44 -10.43 -3.23
C SER A 57 -3.95 -10.13 -3.16
N LEU A 58 -4.31 -8.86 -2.92
CA LEU A 58 -5.71 -8.40 -2.95
C LEU A 58 -6.16 -7.96 -4.35
N LEU A 59 -5.32 -8.13 -5.36
CA LEU A 59 -5.69 -7.89 -6.74
C LEU A 59 -5.95 -9.23 -7.41
N ARG A 60 -6.93 -9.26 -8.30
CA ARG A 60 -6.97 -10.33 -9.29
C ARG A 60 -6.30 -9.81 -10.57
N PRO A 61 -5.08 -10.27 -10.92
CA PRO A 61 -4.71 -10.35 -12.33
C PRO A 61 -5.69 -11.36 -12.98
N LYS A 62 -6.09 -11.29 -14.25
CA LYS A 62 -5.27 -11.08 -15.42
C LYS A 62 -6.23 -11.03 -16.62
N GLN A 63 -6.42 -9.87 -17.24
CA GLN A 63 -6.75 -9.84 -18.66
C GLN A 63 -5.61 -9.09 -19.32
N CYS A 64 -4.64 -9.86 -19.81
CA CYS A 64 -3.63 -9.37 -20.72
C CYS A 64 -4.08 -9.88 -22.09
N PRO A 65 -4.59 -9.01 -22.97
CA PRO A 65 -4.81 -9.41 -24.36
C PRO A 65 -3.48 -9.92 -24.94
N ASP A 66 -3.51 -10.90 -25.84
CA ASP A 66 -2.35 -11.27 -26.63
C ASP A 66 -1.90 -10.01 -27.39
N ASN A 67 -0.80 -9.38 -26.94
CA ASN A 67 -0.25 -8.10 -27.43
C ASN A 67 -0.87 -6.79 -26.87
N GLY A 68 -1.67 -6.85 -25.81
CA GLY A 68 -2.23 -5.65 -25.16
C GLY A 68 -1.65 -5.38 -23.77
N PRO A 69 -1.85 -4.15 -23.23
CA PRO A 69 -1.50 -3.85 -21.85
C PRO A 69 -2.33 -4.66 -20.86
N CYS A 70 -1.68 -5.08 -19.78
CA CYS A 70 -2.33 -5.77 -18.68
C CYS A 70 -3.04 -4.76 -17.77
N TYR A 71 -4.24 -5.10 -17.35
CA TYR A 71 -5.05 -4.30 -16.43
C TYR A 71 -5.47 -5.09 -15.18
N VAL A 72 -5.70 -4.37 -14.08
CA VAL A 72 -6.33 -4.92 -12.88
C VAL A 72 -7.84 -5.02 -13.12
N THR A 73 -8.40 -6.23 -13.02
CA THR A 73 -9.83 -6.48 -13.33
C THR A 73 -10.72 -6.54 -12.10
N ALA A 74 -10.16 -6.82 -10.92
CA ALA A 74 -10.91 -6.82 -9.67
C ALA A 74 -10.03 -6.50 -8.47
N LEU A 75 -10.63 -5.79 -7.51
CA LEU A 75 -10.06 -5.47 -6.21
C LEU A 75 -10.77 -6.30 -5.14
N LEU A 76 -10.00 -7.09 -4.40
CA LEU A 76 -10.48 -7.83 -3.24
C LEU A 76 -10.26 -6.97 -1.99
N SER A 77 -11.05 -7.24 -0.95
CA SER A 77 -10.81 -6.65 0.37
C SER A 77 -10.49 -7.75 1.37
N ARG A 78 -9.78 -7.38 2.43
CA ARG A 78 -9.47 -8.25 3.55
C ARG A 78 -10.01 -7.64 4.83
N LYS A 79 -10.79 -8.44 5.55
CA LYS A 79 -11.31 -8.11 6.87
C LYS A 79 -10.54 -8.90 7.91
N LEU A 80 -10.04 -8.20 8.92
CA LEU A 80 -9.29 -8.80 10.00
C LEU A 80 -9.75 -8.15 11.32
N SER A 81 -9.74 -8.92 12.39
CA SER A 81 -10.28 -8.50 13.69
C SER A 81 -9.28 -8.76 14.80
N CYS A 82 -9.26 -7.84 15.77
CA CYS A 82 -8.46 -7.88 16.98
C CYS A 82 -9.37 -7.92 18.19
N HIS A 83 -9.28 -8.96 19.01
CA HIS A 83 -10.06 -9.07 20.24
C HIS A 83 -9.22 -8.59 21.43
N LYS A 84 -9.79 -7.65 22.19
CA LYS A 84 -9.20 -7.02 23.38
C LYS A 84 -10.15 -7.12 24.56
N ALA A 85 -9.64 -6.89 25.77
CA ALA A 85 -10.45 -6.93 26.99
C ALA A 85 -11.65 -5.97 26.91
N HIS A 86 -11.45 -4.80 26.28
CA HIS A 86 -12.46 -3.75 26.20
C HIS A 86 -13.31 -3.78 24.91
N GLY A 87 -13.04 -4.70 23.98
CA GLY A 87 -13.82 -4.78 22.75
C GLY A 87 -13.12 -5.43 21.58
N VAL A 88 -13.74 -5.32 20.41
CA VAL A 88 -13.25 -5.89 19.16
C VAL A 88 -12.95 -4.76 18.18
N PHE A 89 -11.69 -4.65 17.80
CA PHE A 89 -11.30 -3.86 16.63
C PHE A 89 -11.51 -4.70 15.37
N THR A 90 -12.06 -4.10 14.34
CA THR A 90 -12.21 -4.72 13.03
C THR A 90 -11.69 -3.73 12.01
N TYR A 91 -10.75 -4.16 11.18
CA TYR A 91 -10.27 -3.32 10.10
C TYR A 91 -10.55 -3.98 8.75
N HIS A 92 -10.93 -3.13 7.80
CA HIS A 92 -11.19 -3.48 6.43
C HIS A 92 -10.09 -2.85 5.60
N LEU A 93 -9.27 -3.71 4.99
CA LEU A 93 -8.19 -3.31 4.10
C LEU A 93 -8.60 -3.59 2.66
N LYS A 94 -8.41 -2.63 1.77
CA LYS A 94 -8.58 -2.82 0.33
C LYS A 94 -7.43 -2.15 -0.42
N PRO A 95 -7.02 -2.69 -1.58
CA PRO A 95 -6.08 -1.99 -2.43
C PRO A 95 -6.78 -0.80 -3.10
N VAL A 96 -6.03 0.28 -3.33
CA VAL A 96 -6.43 1.41 -4.15
C VAL A 96 -5.46 1.48 -5.32
N VAL A 97 -5.98 1.37 -6.53
CA VAL A 97 -5.18 1.37 -7.77
C VAL A 97 -5.23 2.77 -8.36
N PHE A 98 -4.09 3.46 -8.34
CA PHE A 98 -3.95 4.80 -8.93
C PHE A 98 -3.66 4.74 -10.42
N ASN A 99 -2.99 3.68 -10.87
CA ASN A 99 -2.81 3.40 -12.29
C ASN A 99 -3.06 1.91 -12.56
N ALA A 100 -4.12 1.61 -13.31
CA ALA A 100 -4.49 0.24 -13.67
C ALA A 100 -3.61 -0.33 -14.80
N ASN A 101 -2.93 0.52 -15.58
CA ASN A 101 -2.02 0.06 -16.62
C ASN A 101 -0.69 -0.37 -16.00
N LEU A 102 -0.49 -1.68 -15.89
CA LEU A 102 0.73 -2.26 -15.30
C LEU A 102 2.01 -1.89 -16.09
N GLN A 103 1.87 -1.47 -17.35
CA GLN A 103 2.96 -1.12 -18.28
C GLN A 103 3.14 0.39 -18.48
N GLY A 104 2.37 1.24 -17.79
CA GLY A 104 2.49 2.70 -17.90
C GLY A 104 3.83 3.23 -17.37
N GLN A 105 4.16 4.50 -17.65
CA GLN A 105 5.41 5.14 -17.18
C GLN A 105 5.53 5.17 -15.64
N CYS A 106 4.41 5.29 -14.92
CA CYS A 106 4.35 5.17 -13.46
C CYS A 106 4.28 3.69 -12.98
N GLY A 107 4.30 2.70 -13.88
CA GLY A 107 3.89 1.32 -13.62
C GLY A 107 2.46 1.25 -13.08
N ALA A 108 2.06 0.09 -12.58
CA ALA A 108 0.89 0.05 -11.69
C ALA A 108 1.28 0.54 -10.30
N ARG A 109 0.62 1.62 -9.87
CA ARG A 109 0.76 2.15 -8.53
C ARG A 109 -0.47 1.77 -7.71
N ILE A 110 -0.21 1.09 -6.61
CA ILE A 110 -1.24 0.53 -5.74
C ILE A 110 -0.85 0.89 -4.32
N THR A 111 -1.79 1.46 -3.58
CA THR A 111 -1.67 1.66 -2.13
C THR A 111 -2.76 0.86 -1.42
N GLY A 112 -2.82 0.97 -0.10
CA GLY A 112 -3.94 0.47 0.69
C GLY A 112 -4.86 1.60 1.11
N GLU A 113 -6.13 1.27 1.26
CA GLU A 113 -7.07 2.04 2.07
C GLU A 113 -7.50 1.17 3.24
N VAL A 114 -7.51 1.76 4.43
CA VAL A 114 -8.01 1.12 5.65
C VAL A 114 -9.22 1.86 6.20
N THR A 115 -10.21 1.10 6.62
CA THR A 115 -11.33 1.58 7.45
C THR A 115 -11.30 0.79 8.76
N ILE A 116 -11.48 1.46 9.91
CA ILE A 116 -11.42 0.81 11.22
C ILE A 116 -12.74 1.00 11.97
N PHE A 117 -13.17 -0.09 12.60
CA PHE A 117 -14.34 -0.16 13.47
C PHE A 117 -13.91 -0.64 14.86
N PHE A 118 -14.55 -0.12 15.90
CA PHE A 118 -14.45 -0.60 17.27
C PHE A 118 -15.85 -0.94 17.78
N ASN A 119 -16.05 -2.18 18.23
CA ASN A 119 -17.36 -2.71 18.64
C ASN A 119 -18.47 -2.42 17.61
N GLY A 120 -18.13 -2.57 16.31
CA GLY A 120 -19.04 -2.32 15.20
C GLY A 120 -19.22 -0.85 14.79
N LYS A 121 -18.78 0.12 15.61
CA LYS A 121 -18.82 1.55 15.28
C LYS A 121 -17.60 1.94 14.46
N LYS A 122 -17.79 2.64 13.35
CA LYS A 122 -16.70 3.20 12.54
C LYS A 122 -15.97 4.28 13.33
N ILE A 123 -14.66 4.11 13.52
CA ILE A 123 -13.80 5.04 14.28
C ILE A 123 -12.71 5.68 13.41
N LEU A 124 -12.37 5.04 12.29
CA LEU A 124 -11.55 5.64 11.24
C LEU A 124 -12.31 5.48 9.91
N PRO A 125 -12.60 6.59 9.19
CA PRO A 125 -13.13 6.51 7.84
C PRO A 125 -12.10 5.88 6.89
N ALA A 126 -12.54 5.59 5.66
CA ALA A 126 -11.67 5.20 4.56
C ALA A 126 -10.47 6.15 4.47
N THR A 127 -9.28 5.63 4.78
CA THR A 127 -8.04 6.39 4.81
C THR A 127 -7.00 5.70 3.95
N GLU A 128 -6.53 6.38 2.91
CA GLU A 128 -5.47 5.90 2.02
C GLU A 128 -4.10 6.13 2.66
N PHE A 129 -3.17 5.17 2.50
CA PHE A 129 -1.83 5.32 3.05
C PHE A 129 -0.94 6.28 2.26
N GLU A 130 -1.20 6.45 0.96
CA GLU A 130 -0.47 7.33 0.06
C GLU A 130 -1.43 8.25 -0.71
N ASN A 131 -0.95 9.44 -1.12
CA ASN A 131 -1.71 10.31 -2.02
C ASN A 131 -1.43 9.98 -3.50
N PRO A 132 -2.45 9.70 -4.33
CA PRO A 132 -2.29 9.43 -5.76
C PRO A 132 -1.54 10.53 -6.53
N ALA A 133 -1.73 11.79 -6.14
CA ALA A 133 -1.15 12.95 -6.82
C ALA A 133 0.38 12.94 -6.82
N SER A 134 0.99 12.22 -5.86
CA SER A 134 2.44 12.13 -5.75
C SER A 134 3.13 11.49 -6.96
N CYS A 135 2.45 10.63 -7.77
CA CYS A 135 3.07 10.11 -9.00
C CYS A 135 3.15 11.15 -10.11
N PHE A 136 2.13 12.01 -10.19
CA PHE A 136 1.93 12.89 -11.34
C PHE A 136 2.59 14.26 -11.15
N ASN A 137 2.66 14.73 -9.91
CA ASN A 137 3.14 16.09 -9.61
C ASN A 137 4.56 16.13 -9.06
N GLY A 138 5.21 14.97 -8.87
CA GLY A 138 6.54 14.88 -8.26
C GLY A 138 6.59 15.35 -6.79
N THR A 139 5.44 15.62 -6.18
CA THR A 139 5.31 16.01 -4.78
C THR A 139 5.27 14.74 -3.94
N GLU A 140 6.38 14.40 -3.30
CA GLU A 140 6.40 13.35 -2.27
C GLU A 140 5.62 13.84 -1.05
N GLU A 141 4.34 13.47 -0.96
CA GLU A 141 3.60 13.64 0.28
C GLU A 141 4.00 12.55 1.28
N PRO A 142 4.11 12.90 2.58
CA PRO A 142 4.50 11.94 3.60
C PRO A 142 3.40 10.88 3.77
N GLU A 143 3.76 9.65 3.41
CA GLU A 143 2.94 8.45 3.50
C GLU A 143 2.53 8.19 4.95
N ILE A 144 1.32 7.68 5.19
CA ILE A 144 0.93 7.19 6.52
C ILE A 144 1.71 5.90 6.80
N SER A 145 2.61 5.92 7.77
CA SER A 145 3.43 4.77 8.15
C SER A 145 2.78 3.93 9.25
N ALA A 146 1.98 4.56 10.11
CA ALA A 146 1.23 3.86 11.14
C ALA A 146 -0.05 4.59 11.54
N ILE A 147 -1.05 3.83 11.95
CA ILE A 147 -2.28 4.32 12.56
C ILE A 147 -2.46 3.57 13.88
N THR A 148 -2.39 4.31 14.99
CA THR A 148 -2.58 3.75 16.34
C THR A 148 -3.94 4.13 16.87
N ILE A 149 -4.70 3.12 17.28
CA ILE A 149 -6.01 3.25 17.90
C ILE A 149 -5.88 2.88 19.38
N ARG A 150 -6.40 3.74 20.24
CA ARG A 150 -6.44 3.53 21.68
C ARG A 150 -7.83 3.06 22.10
N PRO A 151 -7.94 2.20 23.13
CA PRO A 151 -9.21 1.69 23.64
C PRO A 151 -10.05 2.74 24.37
N ASP A 152 -9.44 3.84 24.80
CA ASP A 152 -10.07 4.94 25.55
C ASP A 152 -11.04 5.78 24.70
N GLY A 153 -11.19 5.45 23.42
CA GLY A 153 -12.07 6.17 22.48
C GLY A 153 -11.47 7.49 22.00
N SER A 154 -10.20 7.77 22.31
CA SER A 154 -9.50 8.92 21.74
C SER A 154 -9.36 8.78 20.22
N GLN A 155 -9.15 9.93 19.55
CA GLN A 155 -8.99 9.97 18.11
C GLN A 155 -7.78 9.12 17.66
N PRO A 156 -7.87 8.43 16.51
CA PRO A 156 -6.75 7.72 15.92
C PRO A 156 -5.50 8.60 15.79
N VAL A 157 -4.35 8.09 16.21
CA VAL A 157 -3.06 8.76 16.01
C VAL A 157 -2.48 8.29 14.69
N ILE A 158 -2.40 9.19 13.71
CA ILE A 158 -1.86 8.93 12.38
C ILE A 158 -0.41 9.42 12.34
N GLN A 159 0.53 8.48 12.20
CA GLN A 159 1.94 8.77 11.99
C GLN A 159 2.26 8.74 10.50
N ARG A 160 3.01 9.73 10.04
CA ARG A 160 3.48 9.80 8.66
C ARG A 160 5.00 9.62 8.60
N ALA A 161 5.48 8.99 7.53
CA ALA A 161 6.90 8.92 7.23
C ALA A 161 7.46 10.34 7.00
N GLN A 162 8.72 10.58 7.36
CA GLN A 162 9.37 11.84 6.99
C GLN A 162 9.60 11.85 5.47
N ALA A 163 9.27 12.97 4.81
CA ALA A 163 9.59 13.19 3.40
C ALA A 163 11.11 13.03 3.22
N ARG A 164 11.52 12.33 2.15
CA ARG A 164 12.93 12.03 1.88
C ARG A 164 13.61 13.12 1.06
#